data_AF-A0A343J8P4-F1
#
_entry.id   AF-A0A343J8P4-F1
#
_cell.length_a   1.000
_cell.length_b   1.000
_cell.length_c   1.000
_cell.angle_alpha   90.00
_cell.angle_beta   90.00
_cell.angle_gamma   90.00
#
_symmetry.space_group_name_H-M   'P 1'
#
loop_
_entity.id
_entity.type
_entity.pdbx_description
1 polymer ?
#
loop_
_entity_poly.entity_id
_entity_poly.type
_entity_poly.pdbx_seq_one_letter_code
_entity_poly.pdbx_strand_id
1 'polypeptide(L)'
;MITATFHATLFLTLLILIRPLLMMSHTHPHPKEITKTMKLACMTSTAPMMIFFNYGLQSTTTSITWLPTHFNITLSLLLDTYSII
;
A
#
# COMPACT_ATOMS: atom_id res chain seq x y z
N MET A 1 13.23 -14.15 -0.17
CA MET A 1 13.43 -12.91 -0.96
C MET A 1 12.13 -12.40 -1.58
N ILE A 2 11.35 -13.22 -2.31
CA ILE A 2 10.10 -12.80 -2.97
C ILE A 2 9.08 -12.11 -2.02
N THR A 3 8.88 -12.63 -0.82
CA THR A 3 7.92 -12.05 0.16
C THR A 3 8.33 -10.65 0.60
N ALA A 4 9.62 -10.42 0.82
CA ALA A 4 10.14 -9.10 1.18
C ALA A 4 9.97 -8.11 0.02
N THR A 5 10.24 -8.54 -1.23
CA THR A 5 10.00 -7.69 -2.40
C THR A 5 8.53 -7.36 -2.60
N PHE A 6 7.62 -8.31 -2.32
CA PHE A 6 6.17 -8.09 -2.38
C PHE A 6 5.71 -7.03 -1.38
N HIS A 7 6.15 -7.14 -0.12
CA HIS A 7 5.83 -6.13 0.90
C HIS A 7 6.50 -4.78 0.61
N ALA A 8 7.73 -4.78 0.10
CA ALA A 8 8.45 -3.54 -0.23
C ALA A 8 7.79 -2.77 -1.38
N THR A 9 7.32 -3.46 -2.43
CA THR A 9 6.64 -2.79 -3.55
C THR A 9 5.26 -2.27 -3.15
N LEU A 10 4.51 -3.00 -2.33
CA LEU A 10 3.27 -2.49 -1.73
C LEU A 10 3.53 -1.28 -0.83
N PHE A 11 4.55 -1.34 0.03
CA PHE A 11 4.90 -0.19 0.87
C PHE A 11 5.33 1.02 0.04
N LEU A 12 6.07 0.81 -1.05
CA LEU A 12 6.43 1.87 -2.00
C LEU A 12 5.19 2.50 -2.65
N THR A 13 4.19 1.70 -3.04
CA THR A 13 2.93 2.24 -3.59
C THR A 13 2.21 3.12 -2.57
N LEU A 14 2.15 2.70 -1.30
CA LEU A 14 1.58 3.48 -0.21
C LEU A 14 2.34 4.80 0.00
N LEU A 15 3.68 4.77 0.01
CA LEU A 15 4.50 5.99 0.13
C LEU A 15 4.25 6.98 -1.01
N ILE A 16 4.08 6.49 -2.25
CA ILE A 16 3.74 7.33 -3.40
C ILE A 16 2.37 8.00 -3.19
N LEU A 17 1.35 7.27 -2.73
CA LEU A 17 0.03 7.85 -2.43
C LEU A 17 0.04 8.84 -1.26
N ILE A 18 0.88 8.62 -0.25
CA ILE A 18 0.98 9.50 0.93
C ILE A 18 1.67 10.82 0.59
N ARG A 19 2.56 10.86 -0.40
CA ARG A 19 3.29 12.07 -0.81
C ARG A 19 2.42 13.33 -0.98
N PRO A 20 1.34 13.33 -1.79
CA PRO A 20 0.51 14.53 -1.98
C PRO A 20 -0.22 14.97 -0.70
N LEU A 21 -0.55 14.03 0.20
CA LEU A 21 -1.15 14.33 1.51
C LEU A 21 -0.16 15.07 2.42
N LEU A 22 1.11 14.64 2.43
CA LEU A 22 2.17 15.35 3.17
C LEU A 22 2.43 16.75 2.59
N MET A 23 2.39 16.88 1.25
CA MET A 23 2.59 18.17 0.60
C MET A 23 1.43 19.14 0.84
N MET A 24 0.18 18.66 0.96
CA MET A 24 -0.98 19.48 1.33
C MET A 24 -0.77 20.29 2.62
N SER A 25 0.02 19.76 3.56
CA SER A 25 0.33 20.46 4.82
C SER A 25 1.19 21.72 4.63
N HIS A 26 1.91 21.85 3.52
CA HIS A 26 2.82 22.97 3.25
C HIS A 26 2.35 23.85 2.09
N THR A 27 1.77 23.25 1.05
CA THR A 27 1.29 23.92 -0.16
C THR A 27 0.19 23.07 -0.80
N HIS A 28 -0.93 23.66 -1.18
CA HIS A 28 -1.98 22.92 -1.90
C HIS A 28 -1.41 22.35 -3.22
N PRO A 29 -1.35 21.02 -3.38
CA PRO A 29 -0.79 20.43 -4.58
C PRO A 29 -1.70 20.71 -5.77
N HIS A 30 -1.09 21.14 -6.88
CA HIS A 30 -1.82 21.36 -8.13
C HIS A 30 -2.45 20.02 -8.60
N PRO A 31 -3.69 20.01 -9.13
CA PRO A 31 -4.39 18.77 -9.55
C PRO A 31 -3.57 17.88 -10.51
N LYS A 32 -2.71 18.50 -11.33
CA LYS A 32 -1.76 17.81 -12.23
C LYS A 32 -0.77 16.91 -11.46
N GLU A 33 -0.28 17.33 -10.31
CA GLU A 33 0.65 16.55 -9.47
C GLU A 33 -0.04 15.38 -8.79
N ILE A 34 -1.29 15.58 -8.36
CA ILE A 34 -2.14 14.49 -7.83
C ILE A 34 -2.35 13.43 -8.91
N THR A 35 -2.68 13.85 -10.14
CA THR A 35 -2.88 12.94 -11.28
C THR A 35 -1.60 12.18 -11.62
N LYS A 36 -0.44 12.85 -11.63
CA LYS A 36 0.85 12.21 -11.90
C LYS A 36 1.21 11.19 -10.82
N THR A 37 0.98 11.54 -9.56
CA THR A 37 1.19 10.62 -8.42
C THR A 37 0.31 9.39 -8.55
N MET A 38 -0.98 9.56 -8.87
CA MET A 38 -1.90 8.43 -9.04
C MET A 38 -1.49 7.51 -10.20
N LYS A 39 -1.05 8.08 -11.32
CA LYS A 39 -0.50 7.30 -12.45
C LYS A 39 0.72 6.49 -12.03
N LEU A 40 1.64 7.11 -11.30
CA LEU A 40 2.83 6.43 -10.80
C LEU A 40 2.47 5.31 -9.82
N ALA A 41 1.55 5.56 -8.89
CA ALA A 41 1.07 4.58 -7.94
C ALA A 41 0.42 3.35 -8.62
N CYS A 42 -0.38 3.58 -9.66
CA CYS A 42 -0.97 2.50 -10.45
C CYS A 42 0.09 1.70 -11.20
N MET A 43 1.08 2.36 -11.80
CA MET A 43 2.18 1.65 -12.45
C MET A 43 2.99 0.81 -11.45
N THR A 44 3.26 1.34 -10.26
CA THR A 44 4.02 0.60 -9.24
C THR A 44 3.22 -0.51 -8.57
N SER A 45 1.89 -0.42 -8.50
CA SER A 45 1.02 -1.49 -7.96
C SER A 45 0.93 -2.71 -8.87
N THR A 46 1.31 -2.59 -10.15
CA THR A 46 1.42 -3.77 -11.04
C THR A 46 2.53 -4.74 -10.63
N ALA A 47 3.59 -4.27 -9.95
CA ALA A 47 4.67 -5.13 -9.49
C ALA A 47 4.23 -6.16 -8.44
N PRO A 48 3.59 -5.78 -7.31
CA PRO A 48 3.05 -6.76 -6.36
C PRO A 48 1.95 -7.64 -6.97
N MET A 49 1.15 -7.11 -7.90
CA MET A 49 0.16 -7.89 -8.66
C MET A 49 0.80 -8.99 -9.52
N MET A 50 1.88 -8.70 -10.24
CA MET A 50 2.62 -9.72 -11.01
C MET A 50 3.24 -10.79 -10.10
N ILE A 51 3.78 -10.38 -8.93
CA ILE A 51 4.32 -11.33 -7.94
C ILE A 51 3.19 -12.23 -7.42
N PHE A 52 2.01 -11.67 -7.15
CA PHE A 52 0.83 -12.43 -6.74
C PHE A 52 0.39 -13.43 -7.82
N PHE A 53 0.29 -13.03 -9.09
CA PHE A 53 -0.10 -13.96 -10.16
C PHE A 53 0.90 -15.09 -10.39
N ASN A 54 2.19 -14.84 -10.21
CA ASN A 54 3.22 -15.85 -10.42
C ASN A 54 3.26 -16.87 -9.25
N TYR A 55 3.16 -16.40 -8.01
CA TYR A 55 3.40 -17.23 -6.83
C TYR A 55 2.17 -17.50 -5.96
N GLY A 56 1.02 -16.88 -6.24
CA GLY A 56 -0.19 -16.99 -5.43
C GLY A 56 -0.04 -16.44 -4.00
N LEU A 57 0.91 -15.52 -3.78
CA LEU A 57 1.33 -15.10 -2.45
C LEU A 57 0.28 -14.24 -1.74
N GLN A 58 -0.44 -14.83 -0.77
CA GLN A 58 -1.33 -14.11 0.15
C GLN A 58 -0.60 -13.81 1.46
N SER A 59 -0.76 -12.61 2.01
CA SER A 59 -0.07 -12.22 3.24
C SER A 59 -0.87 -11.20 4.03
N THR A 60 -0.59 -11.08 5.34
CA THR A 60 -1.12 -10.00 6.18
C THR A 60 0.05 -9.13 6.63
N THR A 61 -0.11 -7.81 6.53
CA THR A 61 0.92 -6.84 6.94
C THR A 61 0.36 -5.73 7.83
N THR A 62 1.26 -4.94 8.43
CA THR A 62 0.97 -3.78 9.27
C THR A 62 -0.05 -4.05 10.38
N SER A 63 0.31 -4.87 11.38
CA SER A 63 -0.54 -5.09 12.56
C SER A 63 -0.33 -3.99 13.61
N ILE A 64 -1.25 -3.04 13.68
CA ILE A 64 -1.27 -2.02 14.75
C ILE A 64 -2.39 -2.40 15.72
N THR A 65 -2.04 -2.69 16.98
CA THR A 65 -3.06 -2.90 18.03
C THR A 65 -3.61 -1.53 18.43
N TRP A 66 -4.86 -1.27 18.07
CA TRP A 66 -5.52 0.02 18.33
C TRP A 66 -6.06 0.10 19.76
N LEU A 67 -6.71 -0.96 20.23
CA LEU A 67 -7.24 -1.03 21.59
C LEU A 67 -6.94 -2.41 22.21
N PRO A 68 -6.01 -2.50 23.18
CA PRO A 68 -5.74 -3.75 23.90
C PRO A 68 -6.79 -3.94 25.00
N THR A 69 -7.82 -4.74 24.70
CA THR A 69 -8.83 -5.16 25.69
C THR A 69 -8.88 -6.69 25.74
N HIS A 70 -9.86 -7.29 26.42
CA HIS A 70 -10.07 -8.74 26.36
C HIS A 70 -10.23 -9.29 24.93
N PHE A 71 -10.64 -8.42 23.98
CA PHE A 71 -10.52 -8.64 22.55
C PHE A 71 -9.63 -7.55 21.95
N ASN A 72 -8.45 -7.93 21.45
CA ASN A 72 -7.53 -6.97 20.83
C ASN A 72 -8.11 -6.49 19.50
N ILE A 73 -8.38 -5.18 19.41
CA ILE A 73 -8.75 -4.56 18.13
C ILE A 73 -7.44 -4.23 17.41
N THR A 74 -7.14 -4.98 16.35
CA THR A 74 -5.94 -4.78 15.53
C THR A 74 -6.33 -4.29 14.14
N LEU A 75 -5.70 -3.22 13.69
CA LEU A 75 -5.69 -2.84 12.28
C LEU A 75 -4.62 -3.67 11.58
N SER A 76 -4.98 -4.42 10.54
CA SER A 76 -4.07 -5.19 9.71
C SER A 76 -4.50 -5.13 8.25
N LEU A 77 -3.54 -5.00 7.34
CA LEU A 77 -3.78 -5.07 5.90
C LEU A 77 -3.69 -6.52 5.45
N LEU A 78 -4.84 -7.11 5.12
CA LEU A 78 -4.89 -8.40 4.43
C LEU A 78 -4.63 -8.17 2.94
N LEU A 79 -3.67 -8.90 2.39
CA LEU A 79 -3.28 -8.86 0.98
C LEU A 79 -3.70 -10.17 0.34
N ASP A 80 -4.92 -10.18 -0.16
CA ASP A 80 -5.56 -11.31 -0.83
C ASP A 80 -5.88 -10.97 -2.30
N THR A 81 -6.53 -11.91 -2.98
CA THR A 81 -6.92 -11.76 -4.39
C THR A 81 -7.71 -10.49 -4.65
N TYR A 82 -8.62 -10.11 -3.74
CA TYR A 82 -9.50 -8.95 -3.88
C TYR A 82 -8.81 -7.62 -3.59
N SER A 83 -7.75 -7.66 -2.79
CA SER A 83 -6.97 -6.47 -2.44
C SER A 83 -5.91 -6.15 -3.49
N ILE A 84 -5.50 -7.13 -4.31
CA ILE A 84 -4.40 -7.02 -5.27
C ILE A 84 -4.89 -6.81 -6.71
N ILE A 85 -6.06 -7.36 -7.07
CA ILE A 85 -6.68 -7.25 -8.41
C ILE A 85 -7.72 -6.12 -8.41
#